data_AF-A0A1S4C938-F1
#
_entry.id   AF-A0A1S4C938-F1
#
_cell.length_a   1.000
_cell.length_b   1.000
_cell.length_c   1.000
_cell.angle_alpha   90.00
_cell.angle_beta   90.00
_cell.angle_gamma   90.00
#
_symmetry.space_group_name_H-M   'P 1'
#
loop_
_entity.id
_entity.type
_entity.pdbx_description
1 polymer ?
#
loop_
_entity_poly.entity_id
_entity_poly.type
_entity_poly.pdbx_seq_one_letter_code
_entity_poly.pdbx_strand_id
1 'polypeptide(L)'
;MVGLPLLEGINPASCFPRTAIGYEATCYSHIWSEVFAADIFALKFHDDIFNLQTGLQFRNKVLAPGGGKDPIEMLSEFLGRDPSIQAFLDSKADTN
;
A
#
# COMPACT_ATOMS: atom_id res chain seq x y z
N MET A 1 -10.18 5.63 -18.13
CA MET A 1 -9.92 7.07 -18.37
C MET A 1 -10.75 7.85 -17.36
N VAL A 2 -10.13 8.73 -16.56
CA VAL A 2 -10.63 9.31 -15.28
C VAL A 2 -11.84 10.27 -15.45
N GLY A 3 -12.59 10.20 -16.54
CA GLY A 3 -13.71 11.10 -16.84
C GLY A 3 -13.31 12.50 -17.31
N LEU A 4 -12.02 12.78 -17.44
CA LEU A 4 -11.50 14.03 -18.00
C LEU A 4 -11.32 13.91 -19.52
N PRO A 5 -11.61 14.99 -20.28
CA PRO A 5 -11.39 14.98 -21.73
C PRO A 5 -9.88 14.88 -22.03
N LEU A 6 -9.51 13.99 -22.94
CA LEU A 6 -8.17 14.01 -23.53
C LEU A 6 -8.10 15.17 -24.52
N LEU A 7 -7.08 16.02 -24.38
CA LEU A 7 -6.83 17.10 -25.34
C LEU A 7 -6.35 16.50 -26.66
N GLU A 8 -6.95 16.91 -27.78
CA GLU A 8 -6.56 16.43 -29.11
C GLU A 8 -5.07 16.69 -29.38
N GLY A 9 -4.41 15.71 -29.99
CA GLY A 9 -3.00 15.79 -30.36
C GLY A 9 -2.00 15.45 -29.24
N ILE A 10 -2.45 15.26 -27.99
CA ILE A 10 -1.58 14.83 -26.89
C ILE A 10 -1.73 13.33 -26.63
N ASN A 11 -0.60 12.62 -26.62
CA ASN A 11 -0.52 11.27 -26.10
C ASN A 11 0.14 11.28 -24.72
N PRO A 12 -0.61 11.29 -23.60
CA PRO A 12 -0.01 11.29 -22.28
C PRO A 12 0.90 10.07 -22.03
N ALA A 13 0.67 8.94 -22.72
CA ALA A 13 1.51 7.74 -22.62
C ALA A 13 2.96 8.00 -23.07
N SER A 14 3.20 8.92 -24.02
CA SER A 14 4.56 9.21 -24.51
C SER A 14 5.40 10.06 -23.55
N CYS A 15 4.78 10.67 -22.55
CA CYS A 15 5.46 11.51 -21.56
C CYS A 15 5.54 10.86 -20.17
N PHE A 16 5.20 9.57 -20.01
CA PHE A 16 5.46 8.84 -18.77
C PHE A 16 6.93 8.40 -18.73
N PRO A 17 7.83 9.13 -18.04
CA PRO A 17 9.24 8.79 -18.03
C PRO A 17 9.49 7.52 -17.20
N ARG A 18 8.56 7.21 -16.29
CA ARG A 18 8.60 6.08 -15.34
C ARG A 18 8.48 4.71 -16.03
N THR A 19 7.83 4.62 -17.18
CA THR A 19 7.70 3.37 -17.96
C THR A 19 8.89 3.13 -18.88
N ALA A 20 9.76 4.12 -19.12
CA ALA A 20 10.77 4.02 -20.17
C ALA A 20 11.82 2.91 -19.92
N ILE A 21 12.15 2.55 -18.68
CA ILE A 21 13.07 1.43 -18.36
C ILE A 21 12.76 0.85 -16.97
N GLY A 22 12.30 -0.42 -16.88
CA GLY A 22 12.35 -1.25 -15.67
C GLY A 22 11.28 -1.05 -14.57
N TYR A 23 10.36 -0.09 -14.73
CA TYR A 23 9.38 0.29 -13.70
C TYR A 23 7.92 0.16 -14.16
N GLU A 24 7.64 -0.53 -15.28
CA GLU A 24 6.29 -0.63 -15.87
C GLU A 24 5.23 -1.19 -14.89
N ALA A 25 5.64 -2.04 -13.95
CA ALA A 25 4.77 -2.62 -12.91
C ALA A 25 4.61 -1.75 -11.65
N THR A 26 5.45 -0.74 -11.44
CA THR A 26 5.48 -0.03 -10.14
C THR A 26 4.31 0.90 -9.89
N CYS A 27 3.56 1.27 -10.93
CA CYS A 27 2.37 2.10 -10.80
C CYS A 27 1.31 1.44 -9.92
N TYR A 28 1.09 0.12 -10.05
CA TYR A 28 0.16 -0.59 -9.17
C TYR A 28 0.79 -0.87 -7.81
N SER A 29 2.10 -1.14 -7.75
CA SER A 29 2.79 -1.47 -6.50
C SER A 29 2.68 -0.35 -5.48
N HIS A 30 2.69 0.91 -5.92
CA HIS A 30 2.52 2.06 -5.03
C HIS A 30 1.11 2.09 -4.41
N ILE A 31 0.06 1.92 -5.22
CA ILE A 31 -1.33 1.89 -4.74
C ILE A 31 -1.51 0.74 -3.74
N TRP A 32 -1.02 -0.45 -4.08
CA TRP A 32 -1.11 -1.60 -3.18
C TRP A 32 -0.32 -1.42 -1.89
N SER A 33 0.84 -0.75 -1.96
CA SER A 33 1.62 -0.41 -0.77
C SER A 33 0.87 0.56 0.14
N GLU A 34 0.16 1.56 -0.41
CA GLU A 34 -0.71 2.45 0.37
C GLU A 34 -1.87 1.69 1.02
N VAL A 35 -2.51 0.77 0.29
CA VAL A 35 -3.61 -0.04 0.81
C VAL A 35 -3.18 -0.86 2.02
N PHE A 36 -2.06 -1.57 1.93
CA PHE A 36 -1.57 -2.37 3.06
C PHE A 36 -1.07 -1.51 4.22
N ALA A 37 -0.46 -0.36 3.94
CA ALA A 37 -0.03 0.58 4.98
C ALA A 37 -1.22 1.12 5.79
N ALA A 38 -2.32 1.49 5.10
CA ALA A 38 -3.54 1.94 5.75
C ALA A 38 -4.15 0.83 6.64
N ASP A 39 -4.18 -0.41 6.16
CA ASP A 39 -4.73 -1.54 6.90
C ASP A 39 -3.92 -1.89 8.17
N ILE A 40 -2.58 -1.86 8.06
CA ILE A 40 -1.67 -2.05 9.20
C ILE A 40 -1.87 -0.94 10.23
N PHE A 41 -1.93 0.32 9.78
CA PHE A 41 -2.09 1.46 10.67
C PHE A 41 -3.41 1.38 11.43
N ALA A 42 -4.52 1.18 10.72
CA ALA A 42 -5.85 1.11 11.29
C ALA A 42 -6.00 -0.03 12.33
N LEU A 43 -5.39 -1.20 12.10
CA LEU A 43 -5.58 -2.34 12.98
C LEU A 43 -4.62 -2.40 14.17
N LYS A 44 -3.38 -1.90 14.01
CA LYS A 44 -2.31 -2.11 15.00
C LYS A 44 -1.83 -0.83 15.69
N PHE A 45 -1.91 0.30 15.00
CA PHE A 45 -1.33 1.56 15.47
C PHE A 45 -2.36 2.66 15.72
N HIS A 46 -3.63 2.44 15.36
CA HIS A 46 -4.71 3.41 15.56
C HIS A 46 -4.89 3.81 17.03
N ASP A 47 -4.84 2.84 17.94
CA ASP A 47 -5.10 3.11 19.37
C ASP A 47 -3.85 3.65 20.11
N ASP A 48 -2.66 3.14 19.78
CA ASP A 48 -1.39 3.60 20.34
C ASP A 48 -0.23 3.44 19.34
N ILE A 49 0.17 4.57 18.76
CA ILE A 49 1.22 4.64 17.72
C ILE A 49 2.60 4.28 18.30
N PHE A 50 2.84 4.52 19.59
CA PHE A 50 4.15 4.34 20.23
C PHE A 50 4.25 3.05 21.05
N ASN A 51 3.30 2.12 20.88
CA ASN A 51 3.32 0.86 21.58
C ASN A 51 4.55 0.01 21.19
N LEU A 52 5.47 -0.15 22.14
CA LEU A 52 6.72 -0.89 21.94
C LEU A 52 6.48 -2.35 21.57
N GLN A 53 5.47 -3.00 22.17
CA GLN A 53 5.16 -4.40 21.90
C GLN A 53 4.68 -4.58 20.46
N THR A 54 3.80 -3.71 19.97
CA THR A 54 3.34 -3.71 18.57
C THR A 54 4.49 -3.45 17.61
N GLY A 55 5.35 -2.47 17.91
CA GLY A 55 6.53 -2.16 17.10
C GLY A 55 7.52 -3.32 16.98
N LEU A 56 7.77 -4.04 18.09
CA LEU A 56 8.62 -5.24 18.08
C LEU A 56 8.00 -6.38 17.25
N GLN A 57 6.68 -6.58 17.35
CA GLN A 57 5.98 -7.55 16.50
C GLN A 57 6.08 -7.20 15.02
N PHE A 58 5.89 -5.92 14.66
CA PHE A 58 6.01 -5.46 13.29
C PHE A 58 7.42 -5.70 12.74
N ARG A 59 8.46 -5.34 13.50
CA ARG A 59 9.85 -5.61 13.11
C ARG A 59 10.11 -7.10 12.87
N ASN A 60 9.69 -7.96 13.80
CA ASN A 60 10.04 -9.39 13.73
C ASN A 60 9.23 -10.14 12.67
N LYS A 61 7.95 -9.79 12.49
CA LYS A 61 7.07 -10.48 11.56
C LYS A 61 7.11 -9.90 10.15
N VAL A 62 7.24 -8.59 10.01
CA VAL A 62 7.13 -7.91 8.70
C VAL A 62 8.51 -7.52 8.14
N LEU A 63 9.39 -6.94 8.96
CA LEU A 63 10.66 -6.40 8.46
C LEU A 63 11.80 -7.44 8.42
N ALA A 64 11.89 -8.30 9.45
CA ALA A 64 12.99 -9.24 9.61
C ALA A 64 13.05 -10.35 8.53
N PRO A 65 11.92 -10.90 8.03
CA PRO A 65 11.99 -11.94 7.00
C PRO A 65 12.42 -11.43 5.61
N GLY A 66 12.33 -10.12 5.36
CA GLY A 66 12.62 -9.52 4.05
C GLY A 66 11.81 -10.19 2.93
N GLY A 67 12.50 -10.74 1.93
CA GLY A 67 11.87 -11.45 0.81
C GLY A 67 11.78 -12.98 0.98
N GLY A 68 12.01 -13.51 2.18
CA GLY A 68 12.04 -14.96 2.43
C GLY A 68 10.68 -15.62 2.67
N LYS A 69 9.60 -14.84 2.82
CA LYS A 69 8.23 -15.30 3.03
C LYS A 69 7.29 -14.64 2.01
N ASP A 70 6.15 -15.29 1.74
CA ASP A 70 5.11 -14.68 0.94
C ASP A 70 4.57 -13.41 1.65
N PRO A 71 4.45 -12.27 0.94
CA PRO A 71 4.02 -11.01 1.54
C PRO A 71 2.61 -11.07 2.13
N ILE A 72 1.69 -11.79 1.48
CA ILE A 72 0.30 -11.86 1.94
C ILE A 72 0.22 -12.73 3.18
N GLU A 73 0.88 -13.88 3.20
CA GLU A 73 0.95 -14.75 4.40
C GLU A 73 1.56 -14.00 5.59
N MET A 74 2.66 -13.27 5.36
CA MET A 74 3.32 -12.44 6.37
C MET A 74 2.38 -11.36 6.95
N LEU A 75 1.63 -10.68 6.08
CA LEU A 75 0.66 -9.68 6.50
C LEU A 75 -0.51 -10.32 7.26
N SER A 76 -1.04 -11.44 6.79
CA SER A 76 -2.12 -12.17 7.48
C SER A 76 -1.68 -12.67 8.85
N GLU A 77 -0.43 -13.16 9.01
CA GLU A 77 0.16 -13.55 10.30
C GLU A 77 0.32 -12.38 11.28
N PHE A 78 0.57 -11.17 10.77
CA PHE A 78 0.76 -9.97 11.58
C PHE A 78 -0.60 -9.35 11.99
N LEU A 79 -1.52 -9.23 11.03
CA LEU A 79 -2.86 -8.68 11.22
C LEU A 79 -3.77 -9.65 11.98
N GLY A 80 -3.58 -10.96 11.85
CA GLY A 80 -4.45 -12.00 12.40
C GLY A 80 -5.71 -12.25 11.56
N ARG A 81 -5.78 -11.64 10.38
CA ARG A 81 -6.81 -11.78 9.35
C ARG A 81 -6.20 -11.45 7.99
N ASP A 82 -6.89 -11.79 6.92
CA ASP A 82 -6.47 -11.34 5.59
C ASP A 82 -6.51 -9.81 5.44
N PRO A 83 -5.58 -9.23 4.65
CA PRO A 83 -5.52 -7.79 4.43
C PRO A 83 -6.79 -7.30 3.72
N SER A 84 -7.27 -6.12 4.12
CA SER A 84 -8.51 -5.52 3.62
C SER A 84 -8.26 -4.14 3.03
N ILE A 85 -9.02 -3.79 1.99
CA ILE A 85 -8.99 -2.46 1.38
C ILE A 85 -9.83 -1.43 2.15
N GLN A 86 -10.66 -1.87 3.11
CA GLN A 86 -11.63 -1.00 3.77
C GLN A 86 -10.96 0.19 4.49
N ALA A 87 -9.88 -0.06 5.24
CA ALA A 87 -9.12 0.98 5.93
C ALA A 87 -8.59 2.06 4.99
N PHE A 88 -8.21 1.69 3.76
CA PHE A 88 -7.77 2.63 2.74
C PHE A 88 -8.94 3.49 2.24
N LEU A 89 -10.10 2.89 1.98
CA LEU A 89 -11.30 3.61 1.55
C LEU A 89 -11.74 4.62 2.60
N ASP A 90 -11.76 4.21 3.87
CA ASP A 90 -12.13 5.07 4.99
C ASP A 90 -11.15 6.27 5.10
N SER A 91 -9.84 6.01 5.00
CA SER A 91 -8.84 7.09 5.03
C SER A 91 -9.00 8.14 3.92
N LYS A 92 -9.43 7.71 2.72
CA LYS A 92 -9.65 8.61 1.58
C LYS A 92 -11.00 9.32 1.68
N ALA A 93 -11.99 8.72 2.34
CA ALA A 93 -13.28 9.35 2.61
C ALA A 93 -13.15 10.50 3.61
N ASP A 94 -12.34 10.33 4.66
CA ASP A 94 -12.10 11.33 5.72
C ASP A 94 -11.30 12.56 5.24
N THR A 95 -10.71 12.50 4.03
CA THR A 95 -9.90 13.60 3.46
C THR A 95 -10.75 14.59 2.62
N ASN A 96 -12.09 14.54 2.67
CA ASN A 96 -12.99 15.51 2.04
C ASN A 96 -13.78 16.31 3.07
#